data_AF-A0AAU9MKS5-F1
#
_entry.id   AF-A0AAU9MKS5-F1
#
_cell.length_a   1.000
_cell.length_b   1.000
_cell.length_c   1.000
_cell.angle_alpha   90.00
_cell.angle_beta   90.00
_cell.angle_gamma   90.00
#
_symmetry.space_group_name_H-M   'P 1'
#
loop_
_entity.id
_entity.type
_entity.pdbx_description
1 polymer ?
#
loop_
_entity_poly.entity_id
_entity_poly.type
_entity_poly.pdbx_seq_one_letter_code
_entity_poly.pdbx_strand_id
1 'polypeptide(L)'
;MYNTNESLLCGLLGGTNKKNLKKIIKHAKTCVLDERLYIYNSSTDGFGILFNSVMEVVGATFDGKYHLSMNELSDSQKSLVEALKEQVYKNLEGMLPIDDLSVVAAPVLETNLHGDPLGIC
;
A
#
# COMPACT_ATOMS: atom_id res chain seq x y z
N MET A 1 16.31 6.40 4.36
CA MET A 1 15.56 7.30 5.29
C MET A 1 14.90 8.36 4.44
N TYR A 2 13.59 8.27 4.22
CA TYR A 2 12.85 9.22 3.37
C TYR A 2 12.77 10.57 4.03
N ASN A 3 13.77 11.39 3.75
CA ASN A 3 13.78 12.79 4.06
C ASN A 3 13.51 13.51 2.73
N THR A 4 12.23 13.54 2.32
CA THR A 4 11.78 14.66 1.47
C THR A 4 12.13 15.92 2.25
N ASN A 5 13.19 16.59 1.82
CA ASN A 5 13.83 17.70 2.50
C ASN A 5 12.77 18.66 3.05
N GLU A 6 12.58 18.69 4.37
CA GLU A 6 11.54 19.50 5.02
C GLU A 6 11.61 20.97 4.59
N SER A 7 12.82 21.47 4.28
CA SER A 7 13.03 22.83 3.81
C SER A 7 12.50 23.05 2.40
N LEU A 8 12.64 22.07 1.52
CA LEU A 8 12.04 22.10 0.17
C LEU A 8 10.52 22.05 0.27
N LEU A 9 9.97 21.20 1.14
CA LEU A 9 8.52 21.12 1.37
C LEU A 9 7.96 22.44 1.92
N CYS A 10 8.61 23.05 2.91
CA CYS A 10 8.27 24.39 3.41
C CYS A 10 8.25 25.43 2.27
N GLY A 11 9.26 25.39 1.38
CA GLY A 11 9.34 26.28 0.23
C GLY A 11 8.20 26.07 -0.76
N LEU A 12 7.89 24.81 -1.07
CA LEU A 12 6.83 24.44 -2.01
C LEU A 12 5.43 24.85 -1.52
N LEU A 13 5.21 24.80 -0.21
CA LEU A 13 3.96 25.20 0.44
C LEU A 13 3.86 26.73 0.68
N GLY A 14 4.66 27.53 -0.01
CA GLY A 14 4.60 29.00 0.06
C GLY A 14 5.28 29.60 1.29
N GLY A 15 6.29 28.93 1.86
CA GLY A 15 7.07 29.47 2.97
C GLY A 15 6.36 29.37 4.33
N THR A 16 5.50 28.37 4.54
CA THR A 16 4.92 28.11 5.87
C THR A 16 6.02 27.97 6.91
N ASN A 17 5.91 28.69 8.03
CA ASN A 17 6.83 28.50 9.15
C ASN A 17 6.82 27.03 9.63
N LYS A 18 7.93 26.56 10.19
CA LYS A 18 8.10 25.16 10.63
C LYS A 18 6.96 24.66 11.54
N LYS A 19 6.31 25.55 12.30
CA LYS A 19 5.18 25.21 13.17
C LYS A 19 3.92 24.87 12.38
N ASN A 20 3.60 25.63 11.34
CA ASN A 20 2.47 25.35 10.46
C ASN A 20 2.73 24.09 9.62
N LEU A 21 3.94 23.91 9.10
CA LEU A 21 4.30 22.66 8.40
C LEU A 21 4.10 21.43 9.30
N LYS A 22 4.61 21.46 10.54
CA LYS A 22 4.42 20.37 11.50
C LYS A 22 2.94 20.07 11.76
N LYS A 23 2.08 21.09 11.82
CA LYS A 23 0.63 20.90 11.97
C LYS A 23 0.01 20.24 10.74
N ILE A 24 0.39 20.68 9.54
CA ILE A 24 -0.09 20.10 8.28
C ILE A 24 0.32 18.63 8.18
N ILE A 25 1.61 18.33 8.40
CA ILE A 25 2.12 16.95 8.40
C ILE A 25 1.39 16.10 9.44
N LYS A 26 1.22 16.63 10.67
CA LYS A 26 0.49 15.92 11.73
C LYS A 26 -0.95 15.61 11.32
N HIS A 27 -1.66 16.59 10.75
CA HIS A 27 -3.03 16.40 10.31
C HIS A 27 -3.11 15.38 9.17
N ALA A 28 -2.29 15.52 8.13
CA ALA A 28 -2.26 14.61 6.99
C ALA A 28 -2.02 13.15 7.40
N LYS A 29 -1.08 12.90 8.34
CA LYS A 29 -0.81 11.56 8.89
C LYS A 29 -1.97 10.96 9.70
N THR A 30 -2.90 11.78 10.16
CA THR A 30 -4.09 11.34 10.92
C THR A 30 -5.38 11.46 10.11
N CYS A 31 -5.30 12.02 8.91
CA CYS A 31 -6.46 12.28 8.08
C CYS A 31 -6.82 10.99 7.36
N VAL A 32 -8.00 10.44 7.67
CA VAL A 32 -8.55 9.32 6.92
C VAL A 32 -9.13 9.91 5.63
N LEU A 33 -8.39 9.76 4.52
CA LEU A 33 -8.80 10.24 3.21
C LEU A 33 -9.83 9.31 2.57
N ASP A 34 -9.46 8.03 2.42
CA ASP A 34 -10.26 6.93 1.87
C ASP A 34 -9.55 5.58 2.14
N GLU A 35 -10.13 4.49 1.64
CA GLU A 35 -9.57 3.13 1.71
C GLU A 35 -8.94 2.70 0.36
N ARG A 36 -8.61 3.65 -0.52
CA ARG A 36 -8.11 3.32 -1.87
C ARG A 36 -6.67 2.86 -1.81
N LEU A 37 -6.39 1.86 -2.64
CA LEU A 37 -5.05 1.31 -2.83
C LEU A 37 -4.60 1.49 -4.26
N TYR A 38 -3.28 1.56 -4.40
CA TYR A 38 -2.60 1.74 -5.66
C TYR A 38 -1.44 0.76 -5.74
N ILE A 39 -1.22 0.15 -6.90
CA ILE A 39 -0.08 -0.73 -7.16
C ILE A 39 0.90 -0.06 -8.12
N TYR A 40 2.19 -0.17 -7.78
CA TYR A 40 3.27 0.03 -8.74
C TYR A 40 3.90 -1.32 -9.04
N ASN A 41 3.76 -1.78 -10.28
CA ASN A 41 4.41 -3.02 -10.72
C ASN A 41 5.85 -2.72 -11.12
N SER A 42 6.78 -3.50 -10.58
CA SER A 42 8.16 -3.49 -11.06
C SER A 42 8.22 -4.08 -12.46
N SER A 43 9.23 -3.68 -13.23
CA SER A 43 9.54 -4.28 -14.54
C SER A 43 9.97 -5.75 -14.46
N THR A 44 10.27 -6.23 -13.25
CA THR A 44 10.49 -7.66 -12.96
C THR A 44 9.16 -8.36 -12.73
N ASP A 45 8.84 -9.32 -13.60
CA ASP A 45 7.57 -10.06 -13.58
C ASP A 45 7.18 -10.55 -12.18
N GLY A 46 5.99 -10.13 -11.72
CA GLY A 46 5.36 -10.57 -10.49
C GLY A 46 5.64 -9.71 -9.24
N PHE A 47 6.59 -8.77 -9.27
CA PHE A 47 6.80 -7.91 -8.10
C PHE A 47 6.00 -6.59 -8.20
N GLY A 48 5.32 -6.21 -7.12
CA GLY A 48 4.60 -4.94 -7.04
C GLY A 48 4.51 -4.40 -5.61
N ILE A 49 4.44 -3.07 -5.47
CA ILE A 49 4.32 -2.38 -4.19
C ILE A 49 2.94 -1.75 -4.09
N LEU A 50 2.29 -1.90 -2.93
CA LEU A 50 0.98 -1.36 -2.64
C LEU A 50 1.11 -0.10 -1.79
N PHE A 51 0.42 0.95 -2.22
CA PHE A 51 0.38 2.24 -1.57
C PHE A 51 -1.07 2.61 -1.22
N ASN A 52 -1.25 3.34 -0.12
CA ASN A 52 -2.50 4.06 0.15
C ASN A 52 -2.50 5.45 -0.52
N SER A 53 -3.60 6.17 -0.37
CA SER A 53 -3.78 7.52 -0.93
C SER A 53 -2.83 8.60 -0.41
N VAL A 54 -2.10 8.34 0.69
CA VAL A 54 -1.03 9.23 1.17
C VAL A 54 0.37 8.76 0.77
N MET A 55 0.47 7.83 -0.20
CA MET A 55 1.72 7.24 -0.69
C MET A 55 2.53 6.48 0.38
N GLU A 56 1.89 6.03 1.46
CA GLU A 56 2.51 5.11 2.40
C GLU A 56 2.43 3.69 1.85
N VAL A 57 3.54 2.95 1.98
CA VAL A 57 3.56 1.54 1.59
C VAL A 57 2.81 0.72 2.63
N VAL A 58 1.78 0.02 2.18
CA VAL A 58 0.94 -0.84 3.02
C VAL A 58 1.18 -2.32 2.78
N GLY A 59 1.82 -2.68 1.66
CA GLY A 59 2.13 -4.06 1.33
C GLY A 59 2.89 -4.23 0.02
N ALA A 60 3.09 -5.48 -0.39
CA ALA A 60 3.74 -5.86 -1.64
C ALA A 60 3.22 -7.20 -2.17
N THR A 61 3.43 -7.46 -3.44
CA THR A 61 3.33 -8.78 -4.08
C THR A 61 4.67 -9.16 -4.68
N PHE A 62 5.00 -10.44 -4.68
CA PHE A 62 6.25 -10.98 -5.23
C PHE A 62 6.02 -11.97 -6.37
N ASP A 63 4.77 -12.34 -6.61
CA ASP A 63 4.34 -13.27 -7.66
C ASP A 63 3.18 -12.72 -8.52
N GLY A 64 2.77 -11.48 -8.27
CA GLY A 64 1.69 -10.78 -8.96
C GLY A 64 0.30 -11.28 -8.60
N LYS A 65 0.19 -12.19 -7.63
CA LYS A 65 -1.07 -12.88 -7.27
C LYS A 65 -1.44 -12.66 -5.81
N TYR A 66 -0.50 -12.88 -4.90
CA TYR A 66 -0.74 -12.72 -3.47
C TYR A 66 -0.14 -11.41 -2.97
N HIS A 67 -0.96 -10.66 -2.25
CA HIS A 67 -0.57 -9.42 -1.62
C HIS A 67 -0.35 -9.66 -0.14
N LEU A 68 0.83 -9.29 0.34
CA LEU A 68 1.21 -9.37 1.75
C LEU A 68 1.26 -7.95 2.30
N SER A 69 0.69 -7.74 3.47
CA SER A 69 0.83 -6.50 4.20
C SER A 69 2.23 -6.38 4.80
N MET A 70 2.63 -5.17 5.18
CA MET A 70 3.97 -4.91 5.72
C MET A 70 4.32 -5.74 6.97
N ASN A 71 3.35 -6.23 7.74
CA ASN A 71 3.61 -7.05 8.92
C ASN A 71 3.86 -8.53 8.58
N GLU A 72 3.41 -9.00 7.43
CA GLU A 72 3.59 -10.37 6.92
C GLU A 72 4.92 -10.55 6.19
N LEU A 73 5.55 -9.45 5.78
CA LEU A 73 6.83 -9.46 5.08
C LEU A 73 7.99 -9.83 6.01
N SER A 74 8.90 -10.68 5.51
CA SER A 74 10.20 -10.93 6.12
C SER A 74 11.11 -9.69 6.04
N ASP A 75 12.17 -9.66 6.85
CA ASP A 75 13.10 -8.51 6.86
C ASP A 75 13.81 -8.30 5.51
N SER A 76 14.10 -9.39 4.78
CA SER A 76 14.67 -9.31 3.44
C SER A 76 13.67 -8.73 2.43
N GLN A 77 12.41 -9.14 2.52
CA GLN A 77 11.32 -8.60 1.69
C GLN A 77 11.07 -7.11 1.97
N LYS A 78 11.05 -6.71 3.25
CA LYS A 78 10.95 -5.29 3.64
C LYS A 78 12.10 -4.47 3.09
N SER A 79 13.32 -4.99 3.14
CA SER A 79 14.51 -4.33 2.59
C SER A 79 14.40 -4.11 1.09
N LEU A 80 13.87 -5.09 0.35
CA LEU A 80 13.63 -4.97 -1.09
C LEU A 80 12.55 -3.92 -1.41
N VAL A 81 11.44 -3.93 -0.67
CA VAL A 81 10.36 -2.93 -0.80
C VAL A 81 10.90 -1.51 -0.58
N GLU A 82 11.72 -1.29 0.45
CA GLU A 82 12.31 0.02 0.72
C GLU A 82 13.25 0.50 -0.40
N ALA A 83 14.04 -0.39 -0.98
CA ALA A 83 14.93 -0.07 -2.10
C ALA A 83 14.15 0.30 -3.38
N LEU A 84 13.05 -0.40 -3.64
CA LEU A 84 12.23 -0.16 -4.82
C LEU A 84 11.33 1.06 -4.68
N LYS A 85 10.89 1.38 -3.47
CA LYS A 85 10.15 2.61 -3.17
C LYS A 85 10.92 3.87 -3.64
N GLU A 86 12.26 3.87 -3.59
CA GLU A 86 13.06 4.99 -4.10
C GLU A 86 12.95 5.16 -5.62
N GLN A 87 12.74 4.05 -6.33
CA GLN A 87 12.54 4.05 -7.78
C GLN A 87 11.13 4.54 -8.13
N VAL A 88 10.12 4.10 -7.38
CA VAL A 88 8.72 4.55 -7.55
C VAL A 88 8.61 6.06 -7.42
N TYR A 89 9.23 6.67 -6.41
CA TYR A 89 9.16 8.13 -6.24
C TYR A 89 9.86 8.94 -7.35
N LYS A 90 10.74 8.31 -8.13
CA LYS A 90 11.37 8.97 -9.30
C LYS A 90 10.49 8.90 -10.55
N ASN A 91 9.57 7.94 -10.62
CA ASN A 91 8.66 7.77 -11.75
C ASN A 91 7.32 7.18 -11.30
N LEU A 92 6.31 8.05 -11.16
CA LEU A 92 4.96 7.68 -10.72
C LEU A 92 4.04 7.26 -11.88
N GLU A 93 4.48 7.34 -13.14
CA GLU A 93 3.62 7.12 -14.31
C GLU A 93 3.08 5.67 -14.42
N GLY A 94 3.71 4.72 -13.72
CA GLY A 94 3.29 3.30 -13.70
C GLY A 94 2.32 2.90 -12.59
N MET A 95 1.80 3.87 -11.81
CA MET A 95 0.94 3.60 -10.66
C MET A 95 -0.52 3.43 -11.09
N LEU A 96 -1.13 2.32 -10.71
CA LEU A 96 -2.51 1.97 -11.08
C LEU A 96 -3.39 1.84 -9.84
N PRO A 97 -4.64 2.33 -9.85
CA PRO A 97 -5.58 2.06 -8.77
C PRO A 97 -5.93 0.57 -8.72
N ILE A 98 -6.18 0.07 -7.51
CA ILE A 98 -6.71 -1.28 -7.26
C ILE A 98 -8.16 -1.11 -6.83
N ASP A 99 -9.10 -1.44 -7.72
CA ASP A 99 -10.51 -1.16 -7.51
C ASP A 99 -11.23 -2.15 -6.56
N ASP A 100 -10.66 -3.33 -6.28
CA ASP A 100 -11.30 -4.27 -5.37
C ASP A 100 -10.32 -5.22 -4.67
N LEU A 101 -10.31 -5.14 -3.34
CA LEU A 101 -9.53 -5.99 -2.45
C LEU A 101 -10.28 -7.29 -2.14
N SER A 102 -10.82 -7.97 -3.16
CA SER A 102 -11.31 -9.35 -3.03
C SER A 102 -10.19 -10.34 -2.66
N VAL A 103 -8.93 -9.90 -2.51
CA VAL A 103 -7.75 -10.75 -2.34
C VAL A 103 -7.07 -10.54 -0.97
N VAL A 104 -7.43 -9.52 -0.19
CA VAL A 104 -6.81 -9.28 1.13
C VAL A 104 -7.89 -9.21 2.22
N ALA A 105 -8.52 -10.35 2.48
CA ALA A 105 -8.93 -10.77 3.82
C ALA A 105 -9.49 -12.21 3.82
N ALA A 106 -8.92 -13.01 4.74
CA ALA A 106 -9.38 -14.27 5.34
C ALA A 106 -8.88 -15.61 4.73
N PRO A 107 -8.31 -16.51 5.56
CA PRO A 107 -8.24 -17.92 5.20
C PRO A 107 -9.68 -18.42 5.08
N VAL A 108 -9.97 -19.12 3.98
CA VAL A 108 -11.25 -19.81 3.79
C VAL A 108 -11.42 -20.79 4.95
N LEU A 109 -12.23 -20.41 5.94
CA LEU A 109 -12.75 -21.36 6.92
C LEU A 109 -13.70 -22.27 6.14
N GLU A 110 -13.30 -23.54 6.05
CA GLU A 110 -14.12 -24.61 5.51
C GLU A 110 -15.51 -24.60 6.15
N THR A 111 -16.54 -24.37 5.35
CA THR A 111 -17.88 -24.81 5.71
C THR A 111 -18.09 -26.17 5.09
N ASN A 112 -17.78 -27.20 5.89
CA ASN A 112 -18.36 -28.51 5.73
C ASN A 112 -19.89 -28.37 5.86
N LEU A 113 -20.59 -28.26 4.73
CA LEU A 113 -21.98 -28.65 4.64
C LEU A 113 -22.06 -29.78 3.61
N HIS A 114 -21.72 -30.98 4.07
CA HIS A 114 -22.12 -32.21 3.40
C HIS A 114 -23.64 -32.20 3.36
N GLY A 115 -24.19 -31.97 2.18
CA GLY A 115 -25.62 -32.07 1.94
C GLY A 115 -26.05 -33.52 2.08
N ASP A 116 -26.98 -33.77 3.00
CA ASP A 116 -27.83 -34.94 2.93
C ASP A 116 -29.13 -34.61 2.20
N PRO A 117 -29.71 -35.57 1.47
CA PRO A 117 -30.35 -35.30 0.19
C PRO A 117 -31.85 -35.08 0.28
N LEU A 118 -32.36 -34.43 -0.77
CA LEU A 118 -33.77 -34.34 -1.11
C LEU A 118 -34.46 -35.71 -1.04
N GLY A 119 -35.54 -35.79 -0.26
CA GLY A 119 -36.50 -36.89 -0.28
C GLY A 119 -37.91 -36.33 -0.14
N ILE A 120 -38.52 -36.00 -1.28
CA ILE A 120 -39.95 -35.73 -1.44
C ILE A 120 -40.63 -37.08 -1.63
N CYS A 121 -41.52 -37.44 -0.70
CA CYS A 121 -42.78 -38.21 -0.79
C CYS A 121 -43.12 -38.81 0.58
#